data_AF-A0A2I0TY82-F1
#
_entry.id   AF-A0A2I0TY82-F1
#
_cell.length_a   1.000
_cell.length_b   1.000
_cell.length_c   1.000
_cell.angle_alpha   90.00
_cell.angle_beta   90.00
_cell.angle_gamma   90.00
#
_symmetry.space_group_name_H-M   'P 1'
#
loop_
_entity.id
_entity.type
_entity.pdbx_description
1 polymer ?
#
loop_
_entity_poly.entity_id
_entity_poly.type
_entity_poly.pdbx_seq_one_letter_code
_entity_poly.pdbx_strand_id
1 'polypeptide(L)'
;MTTVLDLPEDVLVELLSLLPARDLVRACRLVCRQWRYVVDLTTLWKRKCQREGFYTQNLDRSITDWKIFYMLCKLKRNLIKNPCAEEKFQHWKLDKNEGDKWKIEDLPGAHGNMMPDPEVHKYFVTSYGFLTPSRITHPEFVTSGFSMEAKTPSSGQDGTGSE
;
A
#
# COMPACT_ATOMS: atom_id res chain seq x y z
N MET A 1 -15.96 13.45 -44.45
CA MET A 1 -14.94 12.59 -43.81
C MET A 1 -15.24 12.59 -42.33
N THR A 2 -15.59 11.44 -41.74
CA THR A 2 -15.78 11.32 -40.29
C THR A 2 -14.42 11.19 -39.63
N THR A 3 -14.09 12.13 -38.76
CA THR A 3 -12.86 12.11 -37.96
C THR A 3 -13.15 11.47 -36.60
N VAL A 4 -12.11 11.11 -35.86
CA VAL A 4 -12.23 10.59 -34.47
C VAL A 4 -12.96 11.59 -33.55
N LEU A 5 -13.02 12.88 -33.93
CA LEU A 5 -13.72 13.93 -33.19
C LEU A 5 -15.25 13.85 -33.35
N ASP A 6 -15.74 13.16 -34.38
CA ASP A 6 -17.18 12.98 -34.64
C ASP A 6 -17.76 11.77 -33.89
N LEU A 7 -16.94 11.08 -33.09
CA LEU A 7 -17.39 9.94 -32.29
C LEU A 7 -18.26 10.40 -31.11
N PRO A 8 -19.30 9.61 -30.75
CA PRO A 8 -20.02 9.80 -29.51
C PRO A 8 -19.10 9.75 -28.30
N GLU A 9 -19.44 10.51 -27.26
CA GLU A 9 -18.65 10.60 -26.02
C GLU A 9 -18.38 9.22 -25.40
N ASP A 10 -19.40 8.36 -25.32
CA ASP A 10 -19.29 7.03 -24.74
C ASP A 10 -18.25 6.17 -25.45
N VAL A 11 -18.17 6.28 -26.78
CA VAL A 11 -17.18 5.57 -27.59
C VAL A 11 -15.78 6.10 -27.31
N LEU A 12 -15.65 7.43 -27.17
CA LEU A 12 -14.36 8.04 -26.84
C LEU A 12 -13.89 7.66 -25.42
N VAL A 13 -14.81 7.56 -24.46
CA VAL A 13 -14.53 7.03 -23.12
C VAL A 13 -14.00 5.60 -23.19
N GLU A 14 -14.65 4.72 -23.96
CA GLU A 14 -14.19 3.34 -24.12
C GLU A 14 -12.80 3.28 -24.75
N LEU A 15 -12.55 4.03 -25.81
CA LEU A 15 -11.25 4.05 -26.49
C LEU A 15 -10.14 4.59 -25.58
N LEU A 16 -10.37 5.75 -24.96
CA LEU A 16 -9.37 6.37 -24.07
C LEU A 16 -9.13 5.51 -22.82
N SER A 17 -10.13 4.78 -22.33
CA SER A 17 -9.95 3.89 -21.16
C SER A 17 -8.91 2.77 -21.39
N LEU A 18 -8.64 2.41 -22.65
CA LEU A 18 -7.63 1.43 -23.05
C LEU A 18 -6.19 1.97 -22.93
N LEU A 19 -6.01 3.29 -22.89
CA LEU A 19 -4.68 3.90 -22.87
C LEU A 19 -4.09 3.95 -21.45
N PRO A 20 -2.74 3.98 -21.32
CA PRO A 20 -2.09 4.20 -20.04
C PRO A 20 -2.51 5.52 -19.40
N ALA A 21 -2.75 5.53 -18.08
CA ALA A 21 -3.19 6.73 -17.36
C ALA A 21 -2.22 7.91 -17.49
N ARG A 22 -0.92 7.62 -17.61
CA ARG A 22 0.11 8.64 -17.84
C ARG A 22 -0.11 9.38 -19.16
N ASP A 23 -0.43 8.63 -20.22
CA ASP A 23 -0.62 9.18 -21.56
C ASP A 23 -1.94 9.95 -21.66
N LEU A 24 -2.97 9.48 -20.94
CA LEU A 24 -4.22 10.21 -20.80
C LEU A 24 -3.99 11.63 -20.27
N VAL A 25 -3.25 11.76 -19.17
CA VAL A 25 -3.03 13.04 -18.49
C VAL A 25 -2.03 13.93 -19.25
N ARG A 26 -0.96 13.35 -19.80
CA ARG A 26 0.16 14.11 -20.37
C ARG A 26 0.08 14.37 -21.88
N ALA A 27 -0.59 13.50 -22.63
CA ALA A 27 -0.67 13.59 -24.09
C ALA A 27 -2.11 13.76 -24.57
N CYS A 28 -3.01 12.83 -24.23
CA CYS A 28 -4.38 12.81 -24.73
C CYS A 28 -5.15 14.08 -24.36
N ARG A 29 -4.97 14.57 -23.13
CA ARG A 29 -5.56 15.83 -22.65
C ARG A 29 -5.15 17.07 -23.47
N LEU A 30 -4.05 17.00 -24.21
CA LEU A 30 -3.52 18.10 -25.02
C LEU A 30 -3.90 18.01 -26.50
N VAL A 31 -4.55 16.92 -26.94
CA VAL A 31 -4.89 16.69 -28.35
C VAL A 31 -5.92 17.69 -28.85
N CYS A 32 -7.06 17.83 -28.17
CA CYS A 32 -8.12 18.77 -28.50
C CYS A 32 -9.06 19.02 -27.31
N ARG A 33 -10.01 19.96 -27.45
CA ARG A 33 -10.96 20.30 -26.38
C ARG A 33 -11.86 19.12 -25.96
N GLN A 34 -12.28 18.30 -26.91
CA GLN A 34 -13.14 17.14 -26.65
C GLN A 34 -12.38 16.05 -25.86
N TRP A 35 -11.15 15.73 -26.26
CA TRP A 35 -10.32 14.78 -25.52
C TRP A 35 -9.99 15.28 -24.12
N ARG A 36 -9.69 16.57 -23.98
CA ARG A 36 -9.52 17.19 -22.66
C ARG A 36 -10.76 17.02 -21.78
N TYR A 37 -11.94 17.28 -22.34
CA TYR A 37 -13.20 17.11 -21.63
C TYR A 37 -13.38 15.66 -21.17
N VAL A 38 -13.22 14.68 -22.07
CA VAL A 38 -13.35 13.26 -21.73
C VAL A 38 -12.29 12.79 -20.73
N VAL A 39 -11.05 13.26 -20.83
CA VAL A 39 -9.98 12.95 -19.85
C VAL A 39 -10.29 13.51 -18.46
N ASP A 40 -10.99 14.63 -18.38
CA ASP A 40 -11.38 15.26 -17.13
C ASP A 40 -12.73 14.70 -16.59
N LEU A 41 -13.46 13.87 -17.35
CA LEU A 41 -14.69 13.20 -16.90
C LEU A 41 -14.42 12.08 -15.90
N THR A 42 -15.25 12.03 -14.85
CA THR A 42 -15.22 10.98 -13.84
C THR A 42 -15.53 9.57 -14.41
N THR A 43 -16.38 9.52 -15.44
CA THR A 43 -16.81 8.28 -16.11
C THR A 43 -15.64 7.56 -16.77
N LEU A 44 -14.66 8.28 -17.33
CA LEU A 44 -13.46 7.69 -17.90
C LEU A 44 -12.64 6.92 -16.86
N TRP A 45 -12.38 7.55 -15.71
CA TRP A 45 -11.57 6.95 -14.65
C TRP A 45 -12.30 5.81 -13.95
N LYS A 46 -13.63 5.93 -13.77
CA LYS A 46 -14.48 4.82 -13.32
C LYS A 46 -14.40 3.64 -14.28
N ARG A 47 -14.52 3.88 -15.59
CA ARG A 47 -14.41 2.83 -16.62
C ARG A 47 -13.03 2.17 -16.61
N LYS A 48 -11.97 2.96 -16.41
CA LYS A 48 -10.61 2.45 -16.27
C LYS A 48 -10.45 1.57 -15.03
N CYS A 49 -11.01 1.96 -13.88
CA CYS A 49 -11.05 1.13 -12.68
C CYS A 49 -11.79 -0.20 -12.90
N GLN A 50 -12.90 -0.19 -13.66
CA GLN A 50 -13.63 -1.42 -14.01
C GLN A 50 -12.78 -2.38 -14.84
N ARG A 51 -12.06 -1.86 -15.84
CA ARG A 51 -11.20 -2.68 -16.71
C ARG A 51 -10.00 -3.28 -15.96
N GLU A 52 -9.43 -2.53 -15.01
CA GLU A 52 -8.25 -2.95 -14.26
C GLU A 52 -8.59 -3.68 -12.94
N GLY A 53 -9.86 -3.97 -12.68
CA GLY A 53 -10.29 -4.75 -11.50
C GLY A 53 -10.29 -3.98 -10.18
N PHE A 54 -10.19 -2.66 -10.19
CA PHE A 54 -10.25 -1.81 -8.99
C PHE A 54 -11.69 -1.43 -8.57
N TYR A 55 -12.68 -1.72 -9.41
CA TYR A 55 -14.06 -1.32 -9.20
C TYR A 55 -14.88 -2.40 -8.45
N THR A 56 -15.69 -1.93 -7.49
CA THR A 56 -16.73 -2.71 -6.80
C THR A 56 -18.00 -1.86 -6.74
N GLN A 57 -19.19 -2.46 -6.94
CA GLN A 57 -20.47 -1.75 -7.00
C GLN A 57 -20.74 -0.84 -5.78
N ASN A 58 -20.31 -1.25 -4.59
CA ASN A 58 -20.51 -0.50 -3.35
C ASN A 58 -19.73 0.84 -3.30
N LEU A 59 -18.70 1.01 -4.13
CA LEU A 59 -17.84 2.20 -4.13
C LEU A 59 -18.50 3.43 -4.75
N ASP A 60 -19.57 3.26 -5.54
CA ASP A 60 -20.24 4.35 -6.25
C ASP A 60 -20.82 5.42 -5.31
N ARG A 61 -21.08 5.06 -4.03
CA ARG A 61 -21.58 6.01 -3.02
C ARG A 61 -20.48 6.72 -2.25
N SER A 62 -19.26 6.18 -2.25
CA SER A 62 -18.14 6.69 -1.44
C SER A 62 -17.12 7.49 -2.25
N ILE A 63 -16.99 7.21 -3.56
CA ILE A 63 -15.96 7.82 -4.41
C ILE A 63 -16.55 8.99 -5.19
N THR A 64 -16.10 10.19 -4.85
CA THR A 64 -16.44 11.43 -5.55
C THR A 64 -15.49 11.70 -6.72
N ASP A 65 -14.19 11.42 -6.55
CA ASP A 65 -13.16 11.59 -7.57
C ASP A 65 -12.53 10.24 -7.95
N TRP A 66 -13.02 9.68 -9.06
CA TRP A 66 -12.52 8.41 -9.60
C TRP A 66 -11.10 8.50 -10.14
N LYS A 67 -10.62 9.68 -10.53
CA LYS A 67 -9.26 9.88 -11.01
C LYS A 67 -8.28 9.76 -9.87
N ILE A 68 -8.53 10.45 -8.75
CA ILE A 68 -7.69 10.33 -7.54
C ILE A 68 -7.71 8.89 -7.03
N PHE A 69 -8.90 8.28 -6.94
CA PHE A 69 -9.03 6.89 -6.51
C PHE A 69 -8.20 5.94 -7.38
N TYR A 70 -8.31 6.05 -8.71
CA TYR A 70 -7.52 5.24 -9.64
C TYR A 70 -6.01 5.39 -9.37
N MET A 71 -5.52 6.63 -9.17
CA MET A 71 -4.11 6.86 -8.87
C MET A 71 -3.68 6.18 -7.57
N LEU A 72 -4.50 6.26 -6.51
CA LEU A 72 -4.24 5.60 -5.24
C LEU A 72 -4.20 4.07 -5.39
N CYS A 73 -5.11 3.48 -6.18
CA CYS A 73 -5.08 2.05 -6.47
C CYS A 73 -3.80 1.62 -7.19
N LYS A 74 -3.32 2.38 -8.19
CA LYS A 74 -2.05 2.08 -8.87
C LYS A 74 -0.83 2.24 -7.98
N LEU A 75 -0.91 3.10 -6.97
CA LEU A 75 0.15 3.33 -6.00
C LEU A 75 0.07 2.41 -4.77
N LYS A 76 -1.01 1.63 -4.63
CA LYS A 76 -1.24 0.73 -3.50
C LYS A 76 -0.24 -0.42 -3.53
N ARG A 77 0.89 -0.22 -2.85
CA ARG A 77 1.91 -1.22 -2.56
C ARG A 77 2.52 -0.93 -1.20
N ASN A 78 3.15 -1.93 -0.59
CA ASN A 78 3.90 -1.70 0.63
C ASN A 78 5.08 -0.77 0.32
N LEU A 79 5.11 0.40 0.97
CA LEU A 79 6.20 1.37 0.87
C LEU A 79 7.29 1.12 1.92
N ILE A 80 7.03 0.24 2.88
CA ILE A 80 8.01 -0.22 3.86
C ILE A 80 8.90 -1.26 3.19
N LYS A 81 10.20 -1.00 3.15
CA LYS A 81 11.18 -2.00 2.73
C LYS A 81 11.44 -2.97 3.87
N ASN A 82 11.65 -4.24 3.53
CA ASN A 82 11.96 -5.30 4.48
C ASN A 82 10.99 -5.34 5.70
N PRO A 83 9.65 -5.38 5.48
CA PRO A 83 8.67 -5.37 6.57
C PRO A 83 8.70 -6.66 7.41
N CYS A 84 9.12 -7.78 6.82
CA CYS A 84 9.10 -9.11 7.45
C CYS A 84 10.50 -9.59 7.85
N ALA A 85 11.48 -8.71 8.02
CA ALA A 85 12.82 -9.05 8.50
C ALA A 85 13.63 -10.05 7.65
N GLU A 86 13.22 -10.34 6.41
CA GLU A 86 13.94 -11.25 5.50
C GLU A 86 15.36 -10.77 5.18
N GLU A 87 15.55 -9.46 5.10
CA GLU A 87 16.86 -8.82 4.87
C GLU A 87 17.51 -8.37 6.19
N LYS A 88 17.24 -9.09 7.28
CA LYS A 88 17.70 -8.75 8.63
C LYS A 88 17.24 -7.33 9.02
N PHE A 89 18.16 -6.46 9.46
CA PHE A 89 17.89 -5.05 9.78
C PHE A 89 18.13 -4.08 8.61
N GLN A 90 18.34 -4.57 7.38
CA GLN A 90 18.48 -3.66 6.25
C GLN A 90 17.22 -2.81 6.09
N HIS A 91 17.43 -1.54 5.73
CA HIS A 91 16.39 -0.51 5.61
C HIS A 91 15.71 -0.08 6.91
N TRP A 92 16.18 -0.58 8.06
CA TRP A 92 15.76 -0.14 9.38
C TRP A 92 16.89 0.62 10.08
N LYS A 93 16.51 1.71 10.78
CA LYS A 93 17.42 2.41 11.71
C LYS A 93 17.00 2.04 13.12
N LEU A 94 17.92 1.44 13.87
CA LEU A 94 17.70 1.12 15.27
C LEU A 94 18.13 2.32 16.11
N ASP A 95 17.17 3.13 16.56
CA ASP A 95 17.49 4.33 17.36
C ASP A 95 17.84 3.98 18.81
N LYS A 96 17.27 2.89 19.35
CA LYS A 96 17.57 2.34 20.68
C LYS A 96 17.60 0.82 20.61
N ASN A 97 18.65 0.23 21.14
CA ASN A 97 18.91 -1.21 21.11
C ASN A 97 19.30 -1.72 22.51
N GLU A 98 18.45 -1.41 23.49
CA GLU A 98 18.66 -1.67 24.92
C GLU A 98 18.16 -3.08 25.30
N GLY A 99 18.54 -3.56 26.49
CA GLY A 99 18.25 -4.94 26.95
C GLY A 99 18.93 -6.02 26.10
N ASP A 100 18.22 -7.11 25.80
CA ASP A 100 18.65 -8.23 24.94
C ASP A 100 18.74 -7.90 23.44
N LYS A 101 18.60 -6.61 23.09
CA LYS A 101 18.66 -6.08 21.73
C LYS A 101 17.49 -6.55 20.86
N TRP A 102 17.36 -5.93 19.70
CA TRP A 102 16.46 -6.41 18.65
C TRP A 102 16.98 -7.75 18.11
N LYS A 103 16.07 -8.73 18.04
CA LYS A 103 16.31 -10.04 17.45
C LYS A 103 15.33 -10.28 16.32
N ILE A 104 15.63 -11.28 15.50
CA ILE A 104 14.77 -11.72 14.41
C ILE A 104 14.50 -13.19 14.67
N GLU A 105 13.24 -13.57 14.62
CA GLU A 105 12.76 -14.92 14.86
C GLU A 105 11.88 -15.38 13.69
N ASP A 106 11.87 -16.70 13.47
CA ASP A 106 11.01 -17.34 12.46
C ASP A 106 9.61 -17.61 13.06
N LEU A 107 8.58 -17.52 12.22
CA LEU A 107 7.21 -17.87 12.53
C LEU A 107 6.96 -19.37 12.35
N PRO A 108 6.13 -20.01 13.20
CA PRO A 108 5.57 -19.46 14.43
C PRO A 108 6.61 -19.42 15.56
N GLY A 109 6.67 -18.30 16.30
CA GLY A 109 7.49 -18.20 17.51
C GLY A 109 7.01 -19.12 18.64
N ALA A 110 7.83 -19.24 19.70
CA ALA A 110 7.58 -20.15 20.83
C ALA A 110 6.17 -20.03 21.47
N HIS A 111 5.57 -18.83 21.41
CA HIS A 111 4.21 -18.54 21.88
C HIS A 111 3.39 -17.73 20.87
N GLY A 112 3.71 -17.86 19.58
CA GLY A 112 3.08 -17.12 18.48
C GLY A 112 1.92 -17.87 17.84
N ASN A 113 0.85 -17.16 17.50
CA ASN A 113 -0.13 -17.67 16.54
C ASN A 113 0.41 -17.48 15.11
N MET A 114 -0.07 -18.27 14.15
CA MET A 114 0.23 -18.03 12.74
C MET A 114 -0.29 -16.65 12.31
N MET A 115 0.50 -15.95 11.49
CA MET A 115 0.08 -14.69 10.87
C MET A 115 -1.01 -14.98 9.82
N PRO A 116 -2.00 -14.10 9.63
CA PRO A 116 -3.05 -14.30 8.61
C PRO A 116 -2.51 -14.38 7.18
N ASP A 117 -1.36 -13.77 6.93
CA ASP A 117 -0.66 -13.81 5.65
C ASP A 117 0.41 -14.93 5.69
N PRO A 118 0.27 -15.98 4.86
CA PRO A 118 1.20 -17.10 4.83
C PRO A 118 2.57 -16.74 4.22
N GLU A 119 2.70 -15.58 3.57
CA GLU A 119 4.00 -15.12 3.02
C GLU A 119 4.93 -14.56 4.10
N VAL A 120 4.42 -14.37 5.33
CA VAL A 120 5.19 -13.82 6.45
C VAL A 120 5.83 -14.95 7.24
N HIS A 121 7.15 -15.09 7.13
CA HIS A 121 7.92 -16.16 7.78
C HIS A 121 8.78 -15.69 8.94
N LYS A 122 9.04 -14.38 9.06
CA LYS A 122 9.92 -13.80 10.07
C LYS A 122 9.35 -12.53 10.67
N TYR A 123 9.80 -12.20 11.87
CA TYR A 123 9.39 -11.00 12.59
C TYR A 123 10.52 -10.45 13.46
N PHE A 124 10.40 -9.17 13.80
CA PHE A 124 11.31 -8.49 14.71
C PHE A 124 10.84 -8.64 16.16
N VAL A 125 11.76 -8.95 17.06
CA VAL A 125 11.50 -9.14 18.50
C VAL A 125 12.30 -8.11 19.29
N THR A 126 11.63 -7.46 20.23
CA THR A 126 12.23 -6.48 21.13
C THR A 126 12.45 -7.07 22.52
N SER A 127 13.51 -6.63 23.20
CA SER A 127 13.74 -6.95 24.61
C SER A 127 12.76 -6.23 25.55
N TYR A 128 12.77 -6.60 26.83
CA TYR A 128 12.14 -5.88 27.94
C TYR A 128 12.67 -4.44 28.02
N GLY A 129 11.87 -3.47 27.58
CA GLY A 129 12.17 -2.03 27.57
C GLY A 129 11.29 -1.28 26.57
N PHE A 130 10.88 -0.05 26.89
CA PHE A 130 10.06 0.79 26.01
C PHE A 130 10.81 1.16 24.73
N LEU A 131 10.28 0.80 23.56
CA LEU A 131 10.92 1.05 22.27
C LEU A 131 9.94 1.59 21.21
N THR A 132 10.44 2.58 20.45
CA THR A 132 9.78 3.12 19.25
C THR A 132 10.66 2.85 18.04
N PRO A 133 10.28 2.01 17.07
CA PRO A 133 10.97 1.95 15.79
C PRO A 133 10.70 3.24 15.02
N SER A 134 11.74 4.01 14.66
CA SER A 134 11.61 5.16 13.76
C SER A 134 12.27 4.88 12.41
N ARG A 135 11.65 5.39 11.34
CA ARG A 135 12.09 5.17 9.95
C ARG A 135 12.52 6.50 9.36
N ILE A 136 13.50 6.46 8.45
CA ILE A 136 13.79 7.59 7.57
C ILE A 136 12.73 7.58 6.46
N THR A 137 11.58 8.20 6.70
CA THR A 137 10.68 8.59 5.62
C THR A 137 11.15 9.95 5.11
N HIS A 138 11.53 10.04 3.83
CA HIS A 138 11.58 11.34 3.17
C HIS A 138 10.23 12.06 3.37
N PRO A 139 10.23 13.38 3.59
CA PRO A 139 9.07 14.10 4.08
C PRO A 139 8.09 14.29 2.92
N GLU A 140 7.25 13.30 2.65
CA GLU A 140 5.97 13.44 1.96
C GLU A 140 5.26 12.08 1.95
N PHE A 141 3.98 12.11 2.32
CA PHE A 141 3.00 11.01 2.35
C PHE A 141 2.87 10.21 3.65
N VAL A 142 1.72 10.51 4.28
CA VAL A 142 1.13 9.91 5.48
C VAL A 142 1.06 8.40 5.37
N THR A 143 1.48 7.76 6.46
CA THR A 143 1.47 6.34 6.76
C THR A 143 0.11 5.70 6.45
N SER A 144 0.05 4.83 5.44
CA SER A 144 -1.03 3.84 5.32
C SER A 144 -0.94 2.92 6.54
N GLY A 145 -2.03 2.83 7.32
CA GLY A 145 -2.11 2.12 8.59
C GLY A 145 -1.68 0.66 8.53
N PHE A 146 -0.39 0.42 8.77
CA PHE A 146 0.16 -0.86 9.19
C PHE A 146 0.52 -0.74 10.66
N SER A 147 -0.28 -1.39 11.51
CA SER A 147 0.06 -1.61 12.90
C SER A 147 1.16 -2.68 12.93
N MET A 148 2.39 -2.30 13.28
CA MET A 148 3.40 -3.28 13.67
C MET A 148 3.10 -3.69 15.10
N GLU A 149 2.52 -4.88 15.30
CA GLU A 149 2.49 -5.49 16.62
C GLU A 149 3.88 -6.04 16.95
N ALA A 150 4.68 -5.24 17.66
CA ALA A 150 5.86 -5.76 18.33
C ALA A 150 5.41 -6.57 19.55
N LYS A 151 5.61 -7.88 19.54
CA LYS A 151 5.27 -8.74 20.68
C LYS A 151 6.40 -8.68 21.70
N THR A 152 6.11 -8.19 22.90
CA THR A 152 7.03 -8.28 24.04
C THR A 152 7.12 -9.74 24.52
N PRO A 153 8.31 -10.26 24.85
CA PRO A 153 8.43 -11.55 25.49
C PRO A 153 7.77 -11.47 26.87
N SER A 154 6.86 -12.39 27.18
CA SER A 154 6.34 -12.56 28.53
C SER A 154 7.48 -13.06 29.41
N SER A 155 7.81 -12.32 30.47
CA SER A 155 8.76 -12.74 31.49
C SER A 155 8.32 -14.07 32.10
N GLY A 156 9.05 -15.14 31.83
CA GLY A 156 8.93 -16.40 32.56
C GLY A 156 9.30 -16.16 34.02
N GLN A 157 8.40 -16.52 34.93
CA GLN A 157 8.71 -16.65 36.34
C GLN A 157 9.60 -17.89 36.52
N ASP A 158 10.90 -17.68 36.77
CA ASP A 158 11.75 -18.73 37.33
C ASP A 158 11.31 -18.99 38.77
N GLY A 159 10.61 -20.10 38.96
CA GLY A 159 10.36 -20.67 40.28
C GLY A 159 11.63 -21.33 40.80
N THR A 160 12.42 -20.61 41.59
CA THR A 160 13.45 -21.20 42.45
C THR A 160 12.77 -21.97 43.57
N GLY A 161 12.65 -23.29 43.42
CA GLY A 161 12.47 -24.22 44.52
C GLY A 161 13.84 -24.55 45.11
N SER A 162 14.10 -24.10 46.33
CA SER A 162 15.23 -24.54 47.15
C SER A 162 14.71 -25.54 48.19
N GLU A 163 15.46 -26.63 48.37
CA GLU A 163 15.35 -27.61 49.46
C GLU A 163 15.42 -26.97 50.86
#